data_AF-A0A920NZ11-F1
#
_entry.id   AF-A0A920NZ11-F1
#
_cell.length_a   1.000
_cell.length_b   1.000
_cell.length_c   1.000
_cell.angle_alpha   90.00
_cell.angle_beta   90.00
_cell.angle_gamma   90.00
#
_symmetry.space_group_name_H-M   'P 1'
#
loop_
_entity.id
_entity.type
_entity.pdbx_description
1 polymer ?
#
loop_
_entity_poly.entity_id
_entity_poly.type
_entity_poly.pdbx_seq_one_letter_code
_entity_poly.pdbx_strand_id
1 'polypeptide(L)' 'MVGCLKYLGETKWDLKTFEKRFKSKKRTLCAPPAPPSGLFLFRVLY' A
#
# COMPACT_ATOMS: atom_id res chain seq x y z
N MET A 1 2.57 2.26 1.16
CA MET A 1 1.53 2.10 0.10
C MET A 1 1.80 0.92 -0.84
N VAL A 2 3.06 0.54 -1.09
CA VAL A 2 3.43 -0.58 -2.00
C VAL A 2 2.70 -1.90 -1.69
N GLY A 3 2.57 -2.28 -0.41
CA GLY A 3 1.85 -3.49 -0.01
C GLY A 3 0.36 -3.47 -0.39
N CYS A 4 -0.32 -2.33 -0.25
CA CYS A 4 -1.75 -2.21 -0.61
C CYS A 4 -1.96 -2.32 -2.13
N LEU A 5 -1.04 -1.80 -2.93
CA LEU A 5 -1.08 -1.89 -4.39
C LEU A 5 -0.90 -3.33 -4.88
N LYS A 6 -0.05 -4.12 -4.21
CA LYS A 6 0.07 -5.56 -4.48
C LYS A 6 -1.23 -6.30 -4.21
N TYR A 7 -1.95 -5.98 -3.12
CA TYR A 7 -3.25 -6.60 -2.81
C TYR A 7 -4.37 -6.21 -3.79
N LEU A 8 -4.32 -4.99 -4.33
CA LEU A 8 -5.20 -4.56 -5.41
C LEU A 8 -4.90 -5.31 -6.72
N GLY A 9 -3.62 -5.45 -7.08
CA GLY A 9 -3.18 -6.20 -8.26
C GLY A 9 -3.45 -7.71 -8.16
N GLU A 10 -3.37 -8.28 -6.97
CA GLU A 10 -3.73 -9.68 -6.69
C GLU A 10 -5.25 -9.89 -6.52
N THR A 11 -6.09 -8.87 -6.77
CA THR A 11 -7.56 -8.90 -6.62
C THR A 11 -8.06 -9.25 -5.21
N LYS A 12 -7.19 -9.23 -4.21
CA LYS A 12 -7.56 -9.47 -2.80
C LYS A 12 -8.39 -8.32 -2.23
N TRP A 13 -8.26 -7.12 -2.78
CA TRP A 13 -9.04 -5.94 -2.42
C TRP A 13 -9.76 -5.34 -3.62
N ASP A 14 -11.00 -4.96 -3.38
CA ASP A 14 -11.81 -4.16 -4.31
C ASP A 14 -11.56 -2.65 -4.09
N LEU A 15 -11.74 -1.84 -5.14
CA LEU A 15 -11.58 -0.38 -5.10
C LEU A 15 -12.42 0.27 -3.99
N LYS A 16 -13.66 -0.20 -3.78
CA LYS A 16 -14.53 0.32 -2.70
C LYS A 16 -13.95 0.04 -1.31
N THR A 17 -13.33 -1.12 -1.16
CA THR A 17 -12.76 -1.55 0.12
C THR A 17 -11.46 -0.80 0.40
N PHE A 18 -10.66 -0.56 -0.64
CA PHE A 18 -9.46 0.27 -0.56
C PHE A 18 -9.80 1.70 -0.14
N GLU A 19 -10.81 2.32 -0.74
CA GLU A 19 -11.21 3.69 -0.39
C GLU A 19 -11.71 3.79 1.06
N LYS A 20 -12.50 2.79 1.51
CA LYS A 20 -12.97 2.71 2.91
C LYS A 20 -11.81 2.52 3.89
N ARG A 21 -10.84 1.65 3.57
CA ARG A 21 -9.62 1.42 4.37
C ARG A 21 -8.74 2.67 4.41
N PHE A 22 -8.60 3.37 3.28
CA PHE A 22 -7.83 4.61 3.16
C PHE A 22 -8.44 5.74 4.00
N LYS A 23 -9.76 5.92 3.96
CA LYS A 23 -10.49 6.88 4.81
C LYS A 23 -10.41 6.53 6.29
N SER A 24 -10.38 5.24 6.65
CA SER A 24 -10.36 4.80 8.04
C SER A 24 -9.08 5.16 8.80
N LYS A 25 -7.95 5.49 8.14
CA LYS A 25 -6.64 5.86 8.73
C LYS A 25 -6.07 4.90 9.79
N LYS A 26 -6.68 3.73 10.02
CA LYS A 26 -6.25 2.74 11.00
C LYS A 26 -5.23 1.79 10.37
N ARG A 27 -4.00 1.83 10.90
CA ARG A 27 -2.86 1.01 10.43
C ARG A 27 -3.07 -0.50 10.64
N THR A 28 -3.88 -0.90 11.61
CA THR A 28 -4.29 -2.30 11.83
C THR A 28 -5.08 -2.89 10.67
N LEU A 29 -5.71 -2.03 9.87
CA LEU A 29 -6.49 -2.41 8.71
C LEU A 29 -5.68 -2.33 7.40
N CYS A 30 -4.43 -1.88 7.42
CA CYS A 30 -3.62 -1.79 6.19
C CYS A 30 -3.04 -3.16 5.80
N ALA A 31 -2.74 -3.32 4.51
CA ALA A 31 -2.01 -4.47 4.00
C ALA A 31 -0.61 -4.53 4.65
N PRO A 32 0.01 -5.72 4.74
CA PRO A 32 1.35 -5.86 5.31
C PRO A 32 2.35 -4.92 4.63
N PRO A 33 3.31 -4.37 5.39
CA PRO A 33 4.36 -3.55 4.81
C PRO A 33 5.16 -4.36 3.79
N ALA A 34 5.47 -3.73 2.67
CA ALA A 34 6.32 -4.36 1.67
C ALA A 34 7.74 -4.56 2.22
N PRO A 35 8.44 -5.64 1.82
CA PRO A 35 9.81 -5.87 2.25
C PRO A 35 10.72 -4.71 1.81
N PRO A 36 11.72 -4.32 2.64
CA PRO A 36 12.60 -3.20 2.36
C PRO A 36 13.61 -3.50 1.24
N SER A 37 13.88 -4.78 0.96
CA SER A 37 14.87 -5.25 -0.01
C SER A 37 14.60 -4.87 -1.49
N GLY A 38 13.44 -4.28 -1.79
CA GLY A 38 13.10 -3.79 -3.13
C GLY A 38 12.84 -2.28 -3.24
N LEU A 39 13.10 -1.51 -2.17
CA LEU A 39 12.78 -0.09 -2.11
C LEU A 39 14.07 0.74 -2.24
N PHE A 40 14.18 1.50 -3.33
CA PHE A 40 15.37 2.29 -3.65
C PHE A 40 15.04 3.78 -3.78
N LEU A 41 15.88 4.63 -3.22
CA LEU A 41 15.81 6.07 -3.44
C LEU A 41 16.48 6.39 -4.78
N PHE A 42 15.67 6.85 -5.74
CA PHE A 42 16.14 7.06 -7.11
C PHE A 42 16.86 8.41 -7.29
N ARG A 43 16.35 9.49 -6.69
CA ARG A 43 16.88 10.84 -6.87
C ARG A 43 16.46 11.78 -5.74
N VAL A 44 17.34 12.71 -5.36
CA VAL A 44 17.01 13.88 -4.54
C VAL A 44 17.12 15.12 -5.43
N LEU A 45 16.08 15.96 -5.41
CA LEU A 45 16.09 17.28 -6.06
C LEU A 45 16.36 18.31 -4.97
N TYR A 46 17.38 19.14 -5.20
CA TYR A 46 17.76 20.26 -4.34
C TYR A 46 17.25 21.56 -4.95
#